data_AF-A0A950A8J6-F1
#
_entry.id   AF-A0A950A8J6-F1
#
_cell.length_a   1.000
_cell.length_b   1.000
_cell.length_c   1.000
_cell.angle_alpha   90.00
_cell.angle_beta   90.00
_cell.angle_gamma   90.00
#
_symmetry.space_group_name_H-M   'P 1'
#
loop_
_entity.id
_entity.type
_entity.pdbx_description
1 polymer ?
#
loop_
_entity_poly.entity_id
_entity_poly.type
_entity_poly.pdbx_seq_one_letter_code
_entity_poly.pdbx_strand_id
1 'polypeptide(L)'
;MIWLIDGALQLQPFMFGRGFVTQIIAPNEVDQPGFFAGPIRLAAHLIEPRMVMFNLFAATIQLLIGIGLIYRPTVKAALLTSFGWALGIWWIGEGLGGLFTGHASPLTGAPGAALLYLLAGLIAWPRDRSRTATTAAGGLLGERGARIAWALLWLGFAALWLLPANRSDTAVHDAIANAPSGSRWLSSIESTAAAAAAGHGVPIALSAAILSAAIGLAVLLAACPKPTLVLSTAIALGYFVVGQGLGGVLTGSGTDPGTGPLIALLAVSIYPLQRTGRPLTLRLGRKTERPQGPGHNPVVVNTGTVTGSQQAAR
;
A
#
# COMPACT_ATOMS: atom_id res chain seq x y z
N MET A 1 -3.11 -1.20 11.99
CA MET A 1 -4.16 -2.25 12.07
C MET A 1 -3.70 -3.53 11.41
N ILE A 2 -3.34 -3.52 10.11
CA ILE A 2 -2.96 -4.75 9.40
C ILE A 2 -1.78 -5.47 10.06
N TRP A 3 -0.70 -4.78 10.45
CA TRP A 3 0.39 -5.37 11.24
C TRP A 3 -0.03 -6.05 12.56
N LEU A 4 -1.13 -5.63 13.20
CA LEU A 4 -1.65 -6.33 14.38
C LEU A 4 -2.32 -7.64 14.02
N ILE A 5 -2.99 -7.68 12.86
CA ILE A 5 -3.60 -8.88 12.31
C ILE A 5 -2.49 -9.86 11.96
N ASP A 6 -1.47 -9.43 11.23
CA ASP A 6 -0.29 -10.26 10.91
C ASP A 6 0.32 -10.83 12.18
N GLY A 7 0.58 -9.98 13.19
CA GLY A 7 1.15 -10.42 14.46
C GLY A 7 0.28 -11.46 15.18
N ALA A 8 -1.04 -11.34 15.08
CA ALA A 8 -1.98 -12.33 15.61
C ALA A 8 -2.00 -13.62 14.78
N LEU A 9 -1.91 -13.53 13.46
CA LEU A 9 -1.80 -14.68 12.55
C LEU A 9 -0.49 -15.44 12.80
N GLN A 10 0.60 -14.72 13.10
CA GLN A 10 1.89 -15.31 13.44
C GLN A 10 1.83 -16.11 14.77
N LEU A 11 0.85 -15.86 15.64
CA LEU A 11 0.64 -16.60 16.89
C LEU A 11 -0.20 -17.88 16.72
N GLN A 12 -0.58 -18.25 15.49
CA GLN A 12 -1.26 -19.51 15.23
C GLN A 12 -0.37 -20.72 15.61
N PRO A 13 -0.95 -21.83 16.11
CA PRO A 13 -0.18 -23.04 16.46
C PRO A 13 0.69 -23.58 15.33
N PHE A 14 0.22 -23.48 14.08
CA PHE A 14 0.96 -23.90 12.89
C PHE A 14 2.33 -23.22 12.76
N MET A 15 2.40 -21.93 13.10
CA MET A 15 3.61 -21.10 12.96
C MET A 15 4.73 -21.50 13.93
N PHE A 16 4.41 -22.29 14.96
CA PHE A 16 5.35 -22.86 15.92
C PHE A 16 5.80 -24.28 15.57
N GLY A 17 5.30 -24.85 14.46
CA GLY A 17 5.63 -26.18 13.98
C GLY A 17 6.55 -26.17 12.76
N ARG A 18 7.09 -27.35 12.41
CA ARG A 18 7.95 -27.51 11.22
C ARG A 18 7.27 -27.09 9.91
N GLY A 19 5.94 -27.14 9.85
CA GLY A 19 5.15 -26.69 8.69
C GLY A 19 5.44 -25.24 8.32
N PHE A 20 5.73 -24.35 9.27
CA PHE A 20 6.13 -22.98 8.98
C PHE A 20 7.37 -22.93 8.06
N VAL A 21 8.39 -23.72 8.36
CA VAL A 21 9.60 -23.72 7.54
C VAL A 21 9.40 -24.49 6.24
N THR A 22 8.81 -25.68 6.31
CA THR A 22 8.74 -26.57 5.14
C THR A 22 7.64 -26.20 4.14
N GLN A 23 6.61 -25.47 4.56
CA GLN A 23 5.46 -25.13 3.72
C GLN A 23 5.30 -23.63 3.45
N ILE A 24 5.94 -22.75 4.24
CA ILE A 24 5.85 -21.30 4.03
C ILE A 24 7.20 -20.74 3.56
N ILE A 25 8.30 -21.02 4.26
CA ILE A 25 9.59 -20.40 3.95
C ILE A 25 10.34 -21.12 2.82
N ALA A 26 10.60 -22.42 2.96
CA ALA A 26 11.41 -23.18 2.01
C ALA A 26 10.82 -23.18 0.57
N PRO A 27 9.50 -23.27 0.35
CA PRO A 27 8.96 -23.25 -1.01
C PRO A 27 9.25 -21.96 -1.79
N ASN A 28 9.53 -20.85 -1.11
CA ASN A 28 9.83 -19.57 -1.77
C ASN A 28 11.15 -19.54 -2.53
N GLU A 29 12.03 -20.54 -2.33
CA GLU A 29 13.29 -20.65 -3.06
C GLU A 29 13.15 -21.31 -4.43
N VAL A 30 12.02 -21.99 -4.68
CA VAL A 30 11.80 -22.80 -5.88
C VAL A 30 11.79 -21.91 -7.12
N ASP A 31 12.49 -22.35 -8.17
CA ASP A 31 12.64 -21.68 -9.46
C ASP A 31 13.22 -20.25 -9.41
N GLN A 32 13.81 -19.87 -8.27
CA GLN A 32 14.48 -18.59 -8.11
C GLN A 32 15.93 -18.64 -8.62
N PRO A 33 16.42 -17.56 -9.23
CA PRO A 33 17.85 -17.37 -9.44
C PRO A 33 18.64 -17.53 -8.14
N GLY A 34 19.82 -18.16 -8.21
CA GLY A 34 20.61 -18.54 -7.03
C GLY A 34 20.92 -17.39 -6.06
N PHE A 35 21.06 -16.16 -6.57
CA PHE A 35 21.25 -14.95 -5.76
C PHE A 35 20.05 -14.64 -4.86
N PHE A 36 18.82 -14.83 -5.35
CA PHE A 36 17.59 -14.59 -4.58
C PHE A 36 17.25 -15.78 -3.69
N ALA A 37 17.52 -17.00 -4.16
CA ALA A 37 17.26 -18.24 -3.44
C ALA A 37 18.20 -18.45 -2.23
N GLY A 38 19.45 -17.98 -2.31
CA GLY A 38 20.46 -18.17 -1.26
C GLY A 38 20.05 -17.66 0.13
N PRO A 39 19.59 -16.40 0.26
CA PRO A 39 19.07 -15.87 1.52
C PRO A 39 17.86 -16.62 2.07
N ILE A 40 16.96 -17.10 1.20
CA ILE A 40 15.78 -17.88 1.59
C ILE A 40 16.22 -19.22 2.20
N ARG A 41 17.12 -19.94 1.52
CA ARG A 41 17.73 -21.17 2.04
C ARG A 41 18.38 -20.94 3.39
N LEU A 42 19.23 -19.92 3.50
CA LEU A 42 19.93 -19.62 4.74
C LEU A 42 18.92 -19.36 5.87
N ALA A 43 17.88 -18.59 5.61
CA ALA A 43 16.83 -18.33 6.59
C ALA A 43 16.11 -19.61 7.02
N ALA A 44 15.72 -20.48 6.08
CA ALA A 44 15.08 -21.77 6.40
C ALA A 44 15.95 -22.61 7.35
N HIS A 45 17.24 -22.77 7.04
CA HIS A 45 18.20 -23.51 7.88
C HIS A 45 18.41 -22.88 9.26
N LEU A 46 18.37 -21.54 9.37
CA LEU A 46 18.53 -20.85 10.64
C LEU A 46 17.26 -20.91 11.51
N ILE A 47 16.09 -20.86 10.88
CA ILE A 47 14.78 -20.83 11.56
C ILE A 47 14.40 -22.23 12.04
N GLU A 48 14.59 -23.28 11.23
CA GLU A 48 14.13 -24.65 11.55
C GLU A 48 14.48 -25.13 12.97
N PRO A 49 15.75 -25.08 13.44
CA PRO A 49 16.09 -25.57 14.78
C PRO A 49 15.57 -24.67 15.91
N ARG A 50 15.12 -23.44 15.61
CA ARG A 50 14.74 -22.42 16.61
C ARG A 50 13.41 -21.76 16.25
N MET A 51 12.50 -22.51 15.62
CA MET A 51 11.28 -21.95 15.01
C MET A 51 10.43 -21.17 16.01
N VAL A 52 10.30 -21.65 17.25
CA VAL A 52 9.53 -20.98 18.30
C VAL A 52 10.09 -19.59 18.59
N MET A 53 11.40 -19.47 18.73
CA MET A 53 12.06 -18.20 19.03
C MET A 53 11.91 -17.20 17.87
N PHE A 54 12.17 -17.63 16.64
CA PHE A 54 12.03 -16.77 15.46
C PHE A 54 10.57 -16.37 15.22
N ASN A 55 9.63 -17.27 15.45
CA ASN A 55 8.22 -17.00 15.31
C ASN A 55 7.70 -16.02 16.38
N LEU A 56 8.09 -16.20 17.64
CA LEU A 56 7.78 -15.23 18.71
C LEU A 56 8.37 -13.87 18.40
N PHE A 57 9.60 -13.82 17.89
CA PHE A 57 10.23 -12.56 17.47
C PHE A 57 9.44 -11.90 16.34
N ALA A 58 9.05 -12.66 15.31
CA ALA A 58 8.24 -12.18 14.21
C ALA A 58 6.87 -11.65 14.68
N ALA A 59 6.16 -12.40 15.52
CA ALA A 59 4.89 -11.96 16.09
C ALA A 59 5.06 -10.66 16.91
N THR A 60 6.10 -10.62 17.76
CA THR A 60 6.37 -9.47 18.63
C THR A 60 6.67 -8.21 17.82
N ILE A 61 7.55 -8.30 16.82
CA ILE A 61 7.90 -7.12 16.01
C ILE A 61 6.68 -6.61 15.22
N GLN A 62 5.86 -7.50 14.65
CA GLN A 62 4.65 -7.14 13.93
C GLN A 62 3.63 -6.45 14.86
N LEU A 63 3.42 -6.97 16.07
CA LEU A 63 2.57 -6.35 17.08
C LEU A 63 3.10 -4.98 17.52
N LEU A 64 4.41 -4.86 17.76
CA LEU A 64 5.04 -3.58 18.15
C LEU A 64 4.95 -2.54 17.03
N ILE A 65 5.13 -2.92 15.77
CA ILE A 65 4.90 -2.04 14.62
C ILE A 65 3.42 -1.60 14.61
N GLY A 66 2.49 -2.55 14.74
CA GLY A 66 1.06 -2.27 14.74
C GLY A 66 0.65 -1.28 15.84
N ILE A 67 1.12 -1.47 17.07
CA ILE A 67 0.90 -0.58 18.22
C ILE A 67 1.57 0.78 17.97
N GLY A 68 2.82 0.78 17.50
CA GLY A 68 3.60 1.98 17.24
C GLY A 68 3.00 2.88 16.15
N LEU A 69 2.27 2.30 15.19
CA LEU A 69 1.52 3.04 14.17
C LEU A 69 0.21 3.65 14.68
N ILE A 70 -0.36 3.12 15.78
CA ILE A 70 -1.55 3.70 16.44
C ILE A 70 -1.12 4.87 17.32
N TYR A 71 -0.01 4.70 18.03
CA TYR A 71 0.51 5.69 18.95
C TYR A 71 1.24 6.81 18.20
N ARG A 72 0.59 7.97 18.04
CA ARG A 72 1.06 9.10 17.22
C ARG A 72 2.55 9.46 17.41
N PRO A 73 3.11 9.53 18.62
CA PRO A 73 4.52 9.89 18.82
C PRO A 73 5.50 8.90 18.17
N THR A 74 5.14 7.62 18.05
CA THR A 74 6.02 6.56 17.54
C THR A 74 5.84 6.26 16.06
N VAL A 75 4.89 6.89 15.36
CA VAL A 75 4.52 6.53 13.99
C VAL A 75 5.71 6.51 13.03
N LYS A 76 6.61 7.51 13.08
CA LYS A 76 7.78 7.54 12.19
C LYS A 76 8.74 6.39 12.47
N ALA A 77 9.03 6.12 13.74
CA ALA A 77 9.88 5.00 14.14
C ALA A 77 9.24 3.67 13.73
N ALA A 78 7.94 3.50 13.98
CA ALA A 78 7.18 2.31 13.60
C ALA A 78 7.15 2.11 12.07
N LEU A 79 7.04 3.17 11.27
CA LEU A 79 7.14 3.11 9.80
C LEU A 79 8.54 2.70 9.34
N LEU A 80 9.61 3.24 9.94
CA LEU A 80 10.98 2.83 9.60
C LEU A 80 11.22 1.35 9.92
N THR A 81 10.79 0.90 11.10
CA THR A 81 10.85 -0.52 11.48
C THR A 81 10.00 -1.37 10.54
N SER A 82 8.78 -0.91 10.21
CA SER A 82 7.91 -1.55 9.23
C SER A 82 8.59 -1.70 7.87
N PHE A 83 9.39 -0.73 7.44
CA PHE A 83 10.07 -0.81 6.14
C PHE A 83 11.16 -1.87 6.15
N GLY A 84 12.01 -1.89 7.17
CA GLY A 84 13.03 -2.94 7.30
C GLY A 84 12.42 -4.33 7.40
N TRP A 85 11.36 -4.45 8.20
CA TRP A 85 10.68 -5.74 8.41
C TRP A 85 9.92 -6.23 7.17
N ALA A 86 9.17 -5.36 6.50
CA ALA A 86 8.48 -5.73 5.27
C ALA A 86 9.44 -6.09 4.13
N LEU A 87 10.60 -5.45 4.01
CA LEU A 87 11.63 -5.88 3.04
C LEU A 87 12.16 -7.29 3.36
N GLY A 88 12.36 -7.60 4.64
CA GLY A 88 12.76 -8.94 5.09
C GLY A 88 11.72 -10.00 4.77
N ILE A 89 10.44 -9.74 5.07
CA ILE A 89 9.32 -10.63 4.72
C ILE A 89 9.22 -10.77 3.21
N TRP A 90 9.24 -9.66 2.48
CA TRP A 90 9.09 -9.67 1.03
C TRP A 90 10.16 -10.55 0.37
N TRP A 91 11.42 -10.47 0.82
CA TRP A 91 12.47 -11.32 0.27
C TRP A 91 12.34 -12.77 0.75
N ILE A 92 12.31 -13.00 2.06
CA ILE A 92 12.45 -14.35 2.65
C ILE A 92 11.10 -15.08 2.72
N GLY A 93 10.09 -14.40 3.27
CA GLY A 93 8.77 -14.96 3.54
C GLY A 93 7.83 -15.00 2.34
N GLU A 94 8.07 -14.18 1.31
CA GLU A 94 7.25 -14.16 0.09
C GLU A 94 8.04 -14.47 -1.19
N GLY A 95 9.36 -14.71 -1.09
CA GLY A 95 10.19 -15.00 -2.27
C GLY A 95 10.18 -13.89 -3.32
N LEU A 96 10.20 -12.63 -2.90
CA LEU A 96 10.07 -11.46 -3.77
C LEU A 96 8.76 -11.47 -4.59
N GLY A 97 7.70 -12.09 -4.04
CA GLY A 97 6.43 -12.32 -4.71
C GLY A 97 6.51 -13.23 -5.94
N GLY A 98 7.57 -14.03 -6.06
CA GLY A 98 7.86 -14.86 -7.23
C GLY A 98 8.24 -14.08 -8.49
N LEU A 99 8.51 -12.77 -8.40
CA LEU A 99 8.71 -11.91 -9.58
C LEU A 99 9.86 -12.37 -10.50
N PHE A 100 10.82 -13.11 -9.96
CA PHE A 100 12.00 -13.59 -10.68
C PHE A 100 11.94 -15.07 -11.07
N THR A 101 10.84 -15.76 -10.78
CA THR A 101 10.67 -17.18 -11.15
C THR A 101 10.10 -17.36 -12.56
N GLY A 102 9.50 -16.32 -13.14
CA GLY A 102 8.73 -16.40 -14.39
C GLY A 102 7.29 -16.91 -14.21
N HIS A 103 6.89 -17.23 -12.97
CA HIS A 103 5.56 -17.76 -12.64
C HIS A 103 4.71 -16.82 -11.76
N ALA A 104 5.22 -15.62 -11.42
CA ALA A 104 4.47 -14.64 -10.64
C ALA A 104 3.12 -14.29 -11.29
N SER A 105 2.06 -14.27 -10.48
CA SER A 105 0.70 -13.95 -10.93
C SER A 105 0.02 -12.96 -9.99
N PRO A 106 -0.63 -11.89 -10.51
CA PRO A 106 -1.43 -11.01 -9.68
C PRO A 106 -2.59 -11.76 -9.00
N LEU A 107 -3.10 -12.81 -9.64
CA LEU A 107 -4.18 -13.65 -9.13
C LEU A 107 -3.78 -14.36 -7.84
N THR A 108 -2.55 -14.88 -7.77
CA THR A 108 -2.02 -15.60 -6.61
C THR A 108 -1.29 -14.70 -5.61
N GLY A 109 -1.27 -13.39 -5.87
CA GLY A 109 -0.78 -12.39 -4.91
C GLY A 109 0.59 -11.78 -5.20
N ALA A 110 1.17 -11.95 -6.39
CA ALA A 110 2.31 -11.13 -6.79
C ALA A 110 1.93 -9.62 -6.83
N PRO A 111 2.85 -8.68 -6.53
CA PRO A 111 4.26 -8.86 -6.21
C PRO A 111 4.54 -9.22 -4.74
N GLY A 112 3.54 -9.62 -3.96
CA GLY A 112 3.66 -9.90 -2.54
C GLY A 112 3.01 -8.83 -1.67
N ALA A 113 2.42 -9.24 -0.56
CA ALA A 113 1.71 -8.36 0.37
C ALA A 113 2.68 -7.38 1.01
N ALA A 114 3.82 -7.85 1.51
CA ALA A 114 4.84 -7.07 2.19
C ALA A 114 5.33 -5.86 1.37
N LEU A 115 5.49 -6.00 0.04
CA LEU A 115 5.83 -4.87 -0.83
C LEU A 115 4.73 -3.79 -0.85
N LEU A 116 3.47 -4.18 -0.72
CA LEU A 116 2.35 -3.25 -0.62
C LEU A 116 2.29 -2.54 0.75
N TYR A 117 2.79 -3.15 1.84
CA TYR A 117 2.97 -2.43 3.12
C TYR A 117 4.00 -1.31 2.97
N LEU A 118 5.11 -1.57 2.26
CA LEU A 118 6.13 -0.56 1.97
C LEU A 118 5.50 0.62 1.22
N LEU A 119 4.77 0.33 0.13
CA LEU A 119 4.11 1.35 -0.65
C LEU A 119 3.07 2.12 0.17
N ALA A 120 2.23 1.43 0.94
CA ALA A 120 1.23 2.05 1.80
C ALA A 120 1.88 2.96 2.85
N GLY A 121 2.97 2.54 3.47
CA GLY A 121 3.71 3.35 4.45
C GLY A 121 4.38 4.57 3.83
N LEU A 122 4.91 4.47 2.61
CA LEU A 122 5.45 5.62 1.86
C LEU A 122 4.37 6.65 1.50
N ILE A 123 3.19 6.16 1.10
CA ILE A 123 2.01 6.99 0.81
C ILE A 123 1.45 7.61 2.10
N ALA A 124 1.47 6.91 3.23
CA ALA A 124 0.92 7.35 4.50
C ALA A 124 1.92 8.09 5.42
N TRP A 125 3.16 8.25 4.98
CA TRP A 125 4.21 8.81 5.82
C TRP A 125 3.87 10.23 6.33
N PRO A 126 4.01 10.52 7.63
CA PRO A 126 3.63 11.81 8.18
C PRO A 126 4.65 12.92 7.85
N ARG A 127 4.23 13.91 7.07
CA ARG A 127 4.91 15.21 6.87
C ARG A 127 4.19 16.34 7.61
N ASP A 128 4.88 17.44 7.89
CA ASP A 128 4.32 18.58 8.64
C ASP A 128 3.07 19.15 7.94
N ARG A 129 2.05 19.40 8.77
CA ARG A 129 0.65 19.55 8.37
C ARG A 129 0.40 20.87 7.62
N SER A 130 0.49 20.83 6.30
CA SER A 130 -0.48 21.53 5.47
C SER A 130 -1.73 20.64 5.35
N ARG A 131 -2.92 21.24 5.30
CA ARG A 131 -4.21 20.54 5.22
C ARG A 131 -4.35 19.91 3.82
N THR A 132 -3.68 18.79 3.57
CA THR A 132 -3.71 18.10 2.28
C THR A 132 -5.02 17.36 2.09
N ALA A 133 -5.52 17.32 0.86
CA ALA A 133 -6.84 16.75 0.55
C ALA A 133 -6.88 15.20 0.65
N THR A 134 -5.74 14.52 0.61
CA THR A 134 -5.61 13.05 0.68
C THR A 134 -4.42 12.61 1.51
N THR A 135 -4.45 11.36 1.98
CA THR A 135 -3.30 10.69 2.62
C THR A 135 -2.09 10.69 1.67
N ALA A 136 -2.31 10.32 0.40
CA ALA A 136 -1.26 10.33 -0.62
C ALA A 136 -0.61 11.71 -0.83
N ALA A 137 -1.40 12.79 -0.81
CA ALA A 137 -0.88 14.15 -0.96
C ALA A 137 -0.03 14.61 0.23
N GLY A 138 -0.23 14.03 1.42
CA GLY A 138 0.57 14.30 2.62
C GLY A 138 1.79 13.39 2.80
N GLY A 139 1.87 12.30 2.03
CA GLY A 139 2.91 11.27 2.13
C GLY A 139 4.29 11.64 1.58
N LEU A 140 5.25 10.70 1.65
CA LEU A 140 6.59 10.87 1.09
C LEU A 140 6.59 11.00 -0.44
N LEU A 141 5.72 10.25 -1.10
CA LEU A 141 5.58 10.23 -2.55
C LEU A 141 4.81 11.44 -3.10
N GLY A 142 4.00 12.09 -2.25
CA GLY A 142 3.00 13.05 -2.69
C GLY A 142 1.98 12.45 -3.67
N GLU A 143 1.08 13.28 -4.18
CA GLU A 143 0.00 12.81 -5.06
C GLU A 143 0.53 12.24 -6.39
N ARG A 144 1.47 12.94 -7.04
CA ARG A 144 2.05 12.48 -8.31
C ARG A 144 2.81 11.17 -8.14
N GLY A 145 3.64 11.06 -7.11
CA GLY A 145 4.39 9.82 -6.85
C GLY A 145 3.47 8.65 -6.51
N ALA A 146 2.39 8.87 -5.75
CA ALA A 146 1.41 7.84 -5.46
C ALA A 146 0.67 7.36 -6.73
N ARG A 147 0.32 8.28 -7.64
CA ARG A 147 -0.27 7.91 -8.94
C ARG A 147 0.70 7.15 -9.83
N ILE A 148 1.97 7.52 -9.86
CA ILE A 148 3.01 6.80 -10.60
C ILE A 148 3.20 5.40 -10.01
N ALA A 149 3.33 5.27 -8.69
CA ALA A 149 3.49 3.97 -8.04
C ALA A 149 2.28 3.06 -8.27
N TRP A 150 1.06 3.62 -8.21
CA TRP A 150 -0.16 2.92 -8.58
C TRP A 150 -0.13 2.45 -10.04
N ALA A 151 0.24 3.33 -10.97
CA ALA A 151 0.33 2.98 -12.38
C ALA A 151 1.38 1.89 -12.63
N LEU A 152 2.55 1.97 -11.99
CA LEU A 152 3.59 0.95 -12.08
C LEU A 152 3.12 -0.40 -11.54
N LEU A 153 2.39 -0.42 -10.41
CA LEU A 153 1.82 -1.65 -9.88
C LEU A 153 0.86 -2.32 -10.87
N TRP A 154 -0.09 -1.56 -11.41
CA TRP A 154 -1.12 -2.07 -12.32
C TRP A 154 -0.58 -2.40 -13.73
N LEU A 155 0.38 -1.63 -14.24
CA LEU A 155 1.11 -1.98 -15.46
C LEU A 155 2.00 -3.20 -15.24
N GLY A 156 2.57 -3.36 -14.04
CA GLY A 156 3.24 -4.58 -13.60
C GLY A 156 2.31 -5.77 -13.64
N PHE A 157 1.08 -5.66 -13.11
CA PHE A 157 0.07 -6.72 -13.24
C PHE A 157 -0.26 -7.06 -14.69
N ALA A 158 -0.38 -6.05 -15.55
CA ALA A 158 -0.58 -6.29 -16.97
C ALA A 158 0.57 -7.11 -17.57
N ALA A 159 1.82 -6.76 -17.25
CA ALA A 159 2.99 -7.51 -17.70
C ALA A 159 3.01 -8.94 -17.14
N LEU A 160 2.68 -9.14 -15.86
CA LEU A 160 2.62 -10.47 -15.24
C LEU A 160 1.56 -11.35 -15.90
N TRP A 161 0.37 -10.82 -16.19
CA TRP A 161 -0.67 -11.57 -16.90
C TRP A 161 -0.24 -12.05 -18.29
N LEU A 162 0.69 -11.34 -18.94
CA LEU A 162 1.23 -11.72 -20.25
C LEU A 162 2.36 -12.75 -20.18
N LEU A 163 2.83 -13.13 -18.98
CA LEU A 163 3.82 -14.19 -18.83
C LEU A 163 3.27 -15.53 -19.38
N PRO A 164 4.12 -16.37 -20.01
CA PRO A 164 3.72 -17.69 -20.48
C PRO A 164 3.02 -18.54 -19.41
N ALA A 165 3.47 -18.45 -18.17
CA ALA A 165 2.92 -19.18 -17.03
C ALA A 165 1.47 -18.81 -16.68
N ASN A 166 1.02 -17.59 -17.01
CA ASN A 166 -0.33 -17.10 -16.67
C ASN A 166 -1.33 -17.21 -17.82
N ARG A 167 -0.85 -17.50 -19.03
CA ARG A 167 -1.66 -17.52 -20.26
C ARG A 167 -1.82 -18.91 -20.87
N SER A 168 -1.37 -19.99 -20.23
CA SER A 168 -1.66 -21.34 -20.73
C SER A 168 -3.15 -21.67 -20.51
N ASP A 169 -3.69 -22.63 -21.26
CA ASP A 169 -5.13 -22.95 -21.26
C ASP A 169 -5.67 -23.34 -19.88
N THR A 170 -4.83 -23.91 -19.01
CA THR A 170 -5.19 -24.33 -17.65
C THR A 170 -4.62 -23.42 -16.56
N ALA A 171 -3.72 -22.48 -16.85
CA ALA A 171 -3.02 -21.68 -15.83
C ALA A 171 -3.96 -21.05 -14.79
N VAL A 172 -5.01 -20.39 -15.26
CA VAL A 172 -5.99 -19.71 -14.39
C VAL A 172 -6.82 -20.72 -13.61
N HIS A 173 -7.22 -21.82 -14.24
CA HIS A 173 -7.93 -22.91 -13.59
C HIS A 173 -7.10 -23.49 -12.44
N ASP A 174 -5.86 -23.86 -12.73
CA ASP A 174 -4.94 -24.48 -11.78
C ASP A 174 -4.61 -23.53 -10.62
N ALA A 175 -4.42 -22.23 -10.91
CA ALA A 175 -4.18 -21.23 -9.87
C ALA A 175 -5.36 -21.09 -8.89
N ILE A 176 -6.60 -21.12 -9.38
CA ILE A 176 -7.80 -21.05 -8.54
C ILE A 176 -8.04 -22.38 -7.81
N ALA A 177 -7.88 -23.50 -8.50
CA ALA A 177 -8.11 -24.83 -7.92
C ALA A 177 -7.13 -25.16 -6.78
N ASN A 178 -5.93 -24.59 -6.83
CA ASN A 178 -4.89 -24.75 -5.80
C ASN A 178 -4.91 -23.64 -4.73
N ALA A 179 -5.89 -22.72 -4.77
CA ALA A 179 -5.99 -21.66 -3.77
C ALA A 179 -6.26 -22.23 -2.35
N PRO A 180 -5.67 -21.65 -1.30
CA PRO A 180 -5.75 -22.20 0.06
C PRO A 180 -7.09 -21.85 0.74
N SER A 181 -8.16 -22.59 0.44
CA SER A 181 -9.51 -22.30 0.98
C SER A 181 -9.69 -22.42 2.49
N GLY A 182 -9.14 -23.47 3.11
CA GLY A 182 -9.32 -23.79 4.54
C GLY A 182 -10.76 -24.11 4.99
N SER A 183 -11.75 -24.01 4.11
CA SER A 183 -13.16 -24.19 4.42
C SER A 183 -13.95 -24.70 3.22
N ARG A 184 -15.01 -25.48 3.47
CA ARG A 184 -15.80 -26.12 2.40
C ARG A 184 -16.54 -25.12 1.51
N TRP A 185 -17.08 -24.05 2.09
CA TRP A 185 -17.82 -23.04 1.33
C TRP A 185 -16.91 -22.28 0.37
N LEU A 186 -15.69 -21.94 0.81
CA LEU A 186 -14.72 -21.24 -0.04
C LEU A 186 -14.19 -22.17 -1.13
N SER A 187 -13.87 -23.41 -0.78
CA SER A 187 -13.48 -24.45 -1.76
C SER A 187 -14.56 -24.67 -2.83
N SER A 188 -15.86 -24.57 -2.48
CA SER A 188 -16.96 -24.67 -3.44
C SER A 188 -17.01 -23.48 -4.40
N ILE A 189 -16.72 -22.26 -3.91
CA ILE A 189 -16.61 -21.06 -4.76
C ILE A 189 -15.40 -21.17 -5.70
N GLU A 190 -14.23 -21.53 -5.15
CA GLU A 190 -13.00 -21.70 -5.92
C GLU A 190 -13.13 -22.78 -6.99
N SER A 191 -13.65 -23.96 -6.65
CA SER A 191 -13.89 -25.03 -7.63
C SER A 191 -14.87 -24.63 -8.73
N THR A 192 -15.93 -23.87 -8.40
CA THR A 192 -16.85 -23.33 -9.40
C THR A 192 -16.16 -22.31 -10.31
N ALA A 193 -15.38 -21.40 -9.73
CA ALA A 193 -14.62 -20.41 -10.49
C ALA A 193 -13.53 -21.06 -11.35
N ALA A 194 -12.84 -22.07 -10.85
CA ALA A 194 -11.87 -22.87 -11.57
C ALA A 194 -12.54 -23.57 -12.76
N ALA A 195 -13.69 -24.21 -12.54
CA ALA A 195 -14.44 -24.85 -13.63
C ALA A 195 -14.86 -23.85 -14.71
N ALA A 196 -15.27 -22.63 -14.34
CA ALA A 196 -15.58 -21.56 -15.30
C ALA A 196 -14.34 -21.05 -16.05
N ALA A 197 -13.16 -21.09 -15.44
CA ALA A 197 -11.90 -20.69 -16.07
C ALA A 197 -11.29 -21.78 -16.97
N ALA A 198 -11.74 -23.04 -16.86
CA ALA A 198 -11.18 -24.16 -17.59
C ALA A 198 -11.27 -23.94 -19.12
N GLY A 199 -10.14 -24.06 -19.82
CA GLY A 199 -10.04 -23.85 -21.26
C GLY A 199 -10.08 -22.39 -21.71
N HIS A 200 -10.14 -21.42 -20.79
CA HIS A 200 -10.24 -19.99 -21.08
C HIS A 200 -9.01 -19.20 -20.62
N GLY A 201 -7.89 -19.87 -20.31
CA GLY A 201 -6.69 -19.23 -19.78
C GLY A 201 -6.16 -18.06 -20.61
N VAL A 202 -5.99 -18.23 -21.93
CA VAL A 202 -5.53 -17.15 -22.83
C VAL A 202 -6.51 -15.96 -22.84
N PRO A 203 -7.81 -16.11 -23.14
CA PRO A 203 -8.78 -15.01 -23.07
C PRO A 203 -8.80 -14.29 -21.73
N ILE A 204 -8.76 -15.02 -20.61
CA ILE A 204 -8.77 -14.42 -19.27
C ILE A 204 -7.51 -13.59 -19.05
N ALA A 205 -6.34 -14.15 -19.37
CA ALA A 205 -5.06 -13.47 -19.19
C ALA A 205 -4.96 -12.17 -20.00
N LEU A 206 -5.36 -12.20 -21.28
CA LEU A 206 -5.38 -11.01 -22.14
C LEU A 206 -6.36 -9.96 -21.63
N SER A 207 -7.57 -10.37 -21.22
CA SER A 207 -8.58 -9.47 -20.68
C SER A 207 -8.11 -8.81 -19.38
N ALA A 208 -7.52 -9.60 -18.48
CA ALA A 208 -6.98 -9.11 -17.22
C ALA A 208 -5.76 -8.19 -17.44
N ALA A 209 -4.92 -8.46 -18.44
CA ALA A 209 -3.81 -7.59 -18.80
C ALA A 209 -4.29 -6.23 -19.32
N ILE A 210 -5.23 -6.22 -20.27
CA ILE A 210 -5.84 -4.99 -20.81
C ILE A 210 -6.51 -4.20 -19.70
N LEU A 211 -7.29 -4.86 -18.86
CA LEU A 211 -7.99 -4.24 -17.74
C LEU A 211 -7.01 -3.64 -16.73
N SER A 212 -5.93 -4.35 -16.41
CA SER A 212 -4.89 -3.88 -15.51
C SER A 212 -4.18 -2.64 -16.07
N ALA A 213 -3.81 -2.67 -17.36
CA ALA A 213 -3.21 -1.52 -18.03
C ALA A 213 -4.15 -0.31 -18.05
N ALA A 214 -5.43 -0.52 -18.35
CA ALA A 214 -6.45 0.53 -18.34
C ALA A 214 -6.58 1.16 -16.94
N ILE A 215 -6.59 0.36 -15.87
CA ILE A 215 -6.67 0.85 -14.48
C ILE A 215 -5.44 1.69 -14.13
N GLY A 216 -4.24 1.21 -14.46
CA GLY A 216 -2.99 1.93 -14.20
C GLY A 216 -2.95 3.27 -14.93
N LEU A 217 -3.26 3.27 -16.24
CA LEU A 217 -3.24 4.47 -17.07
C LEU A 217 -4.35 5.46 -16.70
N ALA A 218 -5.55 4.98 -16.35
CA ALA A 218 -6.66 5.87 -15.99
C ALA A 218 -6.35 6.69 -14.73
N VAL A 219 -5.74 6.09 -13.70
CA VAL A 219 -5.33 6.84 -12.49
C VAL A 219 -4.15 7.76 -12.78
N LEU A 220 -3.17 7.32 -13.60
CA LEU A 220 -2.03 8.15 -14.00
C LEU A 220 -2.47 9.42 -14.74
N LEU A 221 -3.38 9.27 -15.70
CA LEU A 221 -3.92 10.33 -16.55
C LEU A 221 -5.06 11.11 -15.88
N ALA A 222 -5.42 10.78 -14.63
CA ALA A 222 -6.55 11.36 -13.90
C ALA A 222 -7.91 11.18 -14.60
N ALA A 223 -8.05 10.18 -15.47
CA ALA A 223 -9.26 9.85 -16.19
C ALA A 223 -10.18 9.00 -15.30
N CYS A 224 -11.36 9.53 -14.95
CA CYS A 224 -12.39 8.80 -14.18
C CYS A 224 -11.85 8.05 -12.94
N PRO A 225 -11.13 8.72 -12.01
CA PRO A 225 -10.40 8.01 -10.94
C PRO A 225 -11.32 7.21 -10.01
N LYS A 226 -12.55 7.67 -9.78
CA LYS A 226 -13.47 6.99 -8.87
C LYS A 226 -13.92 5.60 -9.34
N PRO A 227 -14.56 5.47 -10.53
CA PRO A 227 -14.96 4.14 -11.02
C PRO A 227 -13.74 3.24 -11.21
N THR A 228 -12.60 3.78 -11.64
CA THR A 228 -11.35 3.01 -11.75
C THR A 228 -10.90 2.45 -10.41
N LEU A 229 -10.92 3.25 -9.34
CA LEU A 229 -10.52 2.81 -8.00
C LEU A 229 -11.51 1.77 -7.43
N VAL A 230 -12.81 1.94 -7.67
CA VAL A 230 -13.84 0.95 -7.30
C VAL A 230 -13.63 -0.37 -8.06
N LEU A 231 -13.42 -0.30 -9.38
CA LEU A 231 -13.17 -1.47 -10.21
C LEU A 231 -11.89 -2.19 -9.79
N SER A 232 -10.82 -1.45 -9.54
CA SER A 232 -9.55 -1.99 -9.05
C SER A 232 -9.70 -2.70 -7.70
N THR A 233 -10.53 -2.15 -6.81
CA THR A 233 -10.85 -2.76 -5.51
C THR A 233 -11.64 -4.05 -5.70
N ALA A 234 -12.65 -4.03 -6.58
CA ALA A 234 -13.46 -5.21 -6.88
C ALA A 234 -12.63 -6.36 -7.46
N ILE A 235 -11.72 -6.05 -8.39
CA ILE A 235 -10.80 -7.04 -8.98
C ILE A 235 -9.86 -7.61 -7.92
N ALA A 236 -9.24 -6.74 -7.11
CA ALA A 236 -8.32 -7.15 -6.06
C ALA A 236 -8.99 -8.04 -5.00
N LEU A 237 -10.23 -7.73 -4.63
CA LEU A 237 -11.02 -8.57 -3.73
C LEU A 237 -11.49 -9.86 -4.41
N GLY A 238 -11.75 -9.84 -5.72
CA GLY A 238 -11.98 -11.05 -6.51
C GLY A 238 -10.79 -11.99 -6.43
N TYR A 239 -9.58 -11.50 -6.70
CA TYR A 239 -8.34 -12.27 -6.58
C TYR A 239 -8.12 -12.77 -5.16
N PHE A 240 -8.38 -11.93 -4.16
CA PHE A 240 -8.29 -12.31 -2.75
C PHE A 240 -9.17 -13.52 -2.42
N VAL A 241 -10.38 -13.57 -2.94
CA VAL A 241 -11.32 -14.67 -2.69
C VAL A 241 -10.92 -15.92 -3.47
N VAL A 242 -10.74 -15.83 -4.80
CA VAL A 242 -10.62 -17.05 -5.64
C VAL A 242 -9.18 -17.49 -5.90
N GLY A 243 -8.22 -16.57 -5.91
CA GLY A 243 -6.82 -16.86 -6.24
C GLY A 243 -5.92 -16.98 -5.01
N GLN A 244 -6.28 -16.32 -3.91
CA GLN A 244 -5.48 -16.28 -2.68
C GLN A 244 -6.13 -17.01 -1.50
N GLY A 245 -7.35 -17.56 -1.66
CA GLY A 245 -8.04 -18.29 -0.59
C GLY A 245 -8.23 -17.48 0.68
N LEU A 246 -8.57 -16.18 0.55
CA LEU A 246 -8.61 -15.21 1.65
C LEU A 246 -7.27 -15.10 2.41
N GLY A 247 -6.15 -15.16 1.68
CA GLY A 247 -4.79 -15.13 2.25
C GLY A 247 -4.43 -16.39 3.03
N GLY A 248 -5.20 -17.48 2.86
CA GLY A 248 -5.05 -18.70 3.66
C GLY A 248 -5.42 -18.52 5.13
N VAL A 249 -6.09 -17.43 5.53
CA VAL A 249 -6.44 -17.18 6.94
C VAL A 249 -7.31 -18.31 7.51
N LEU A 250 -8.18 -18.90 6.69
CA LEU A 250 -9.08 -19.98 7.10
C LEU A 250 -8.40 -21.34 7.21
N THR A 251 -7.17 -21.50 6.69
CA THR A 251 -6.44 -22.77 6.79
C THR A 251 -5.79 -22.96 8.16
N GLY A 252 -5.63 -21.88 8.92
CA GLY A 252 -4.80 -21.86 10.12
C GLY A 252 -3.30 -21.89 9.81
N SER A 253 -2.90 -21.48 8.60
CA SER A 253 -1.50 -21.31 8.20
C SER A 253 -1.21 -19.97 7.49
N GLY A 254 -2.19 -19.06 7.40
CA GLY A 254 -1.99 -17.74 6.81
C GLY A 254 -1.07 -16.86 7.64
N THR A 255 -0.14 -16.15 6.99
CA THR A 255 0.84 -15.23 7.62
C THR A 255 0.37 -13.78 7.66
N ASP A 256 -0.47 -13.40 6.71
CA ASP A 256 -1.01 -12.05 6.53
C ASP A 256 -2.33 -12.10 5.76
N PRO A 257 -3.09 -10.99 5.67
CA PRO A 257 -4.33 -10.92 4.91
C PRO A 257 -4.21 -10.94 3.39
N GLY A 258 -3.02 -11.13 2.80
CA GLY A 258 -2.81 -11.15 1.35
C GLY A 258 -2.81 -9.77 0.68
N THR A 259 -2.59 -9.77 -0.65
CA THR A 259 -2.45 -8.51 -1.41
C THR A 259 -3.77 -7.80 -1.68
N GLY A 260 -4.87 -8.54 -1.82
CA GLY A 260 -6.15 -7.94 -2.21
C GLY A 260 -6.65 -6.84 -1.27
N PRO A 261 -6.72 -7.09 0.06
CA PRO A 261 -7.06 -6.05 1.04
C PRO A 261 -6.09 -4.87 1.04
N LEU A 262 -4.80 -5.09 0.74
CA LEU A 262 -3.80 -4.04 0.66
C LEU A 262 -3.96 -3.18 -0.59
N ILE A 263 -4.32 -3.76 -1.74
CA ILE A 263 -4.66 -3.00 -2.95
C ILE A 263 -5.91 -2.15 -2.70
N ALA A 264 -6.91 -2.70 -2.02
CA ALA A 264 -8.09 -1.94 -1.61
C ALA A 264 -7.72 -0.76 -0.68
N LEU A 265 -6.83 -0.98 0.28
CA LEU A 265 -6.31 0.07 1.16
C LEU A 265 -5.56 1.16 0.36
N LEU A 266 -4.71 0.75 -0.59
CA LEU A 266 -4.02 1.68 -1.49
C LEU A 266 -5.01 2.51 -2.31
N ALA A 267 -6.06 1.88 -2.84
CA ALA A 267 -7.10 2.57 -3.59
C ALA A 267 -7.76 3.66 -2.74
N VAL A 268 -8.13 3.35 -1.50
CA VAL A 268 -8.71 4.31 -0.54
C VAL A 268 -7.72 5.43 -0.18
N SER A 269 -6.42 5.12 -0.08
CA SER A 269 -5.39 6.12 0.26
C SER A 269 -5.16 7.17 -0.84
N ILE A 270 -5.40 6.79 -2.10
CA ILE A 270 -5.27 7.64 -3.29
C ILE A 270 -6.58 8.36 -3.60
N TYR A 271 -7.72 7.71 -3.35
CA TYR A 271 -9.07 8.22 -3.55
C TYR A 271 -9.32 9.42 -2.63
N PRO A 272 -9.46 10.66 -3.07
CA PRO A 272 -9.76 11.75 -2.15
C PRO A 272 -11.11 11.49 -1.47
N LEU A 273 -11.11 11.11 -0.19
CA LEU A 273 -12.32 11.01 0.60
C LEU A 273 -12.83 12.44 0.83
N GLN A 274 -13.61 12.87 -0.15
CA GLN A 274 -14.51 14.01 -0.20
C GLN A 274 -13.87 15.39 -0.37
N ARG A 275 -14.33 16.05 -1.43
CA ARG A 275 -14.46 17.51 -1.48
C ARG A 275 -14.97 17.98 -0.12
N THR A 276 -14.13 18.59 0.70
CA THR A 276 -14.66 19.58 1.64
C THR A 276 -15.22 20.69 0.77
N GLY A 277 -16.53 20.62 0.52
CA GLY A 277 -17.30 21.71 -0.02
C GLY A 277 -17.07 22.92 0.88
N ARG A 278 -16.38 23.91 0.35
CA ARG A 278 -16.72 25.29 0.63
C ARG A 278 -16.61 26.02 -0.70
N PRO A 279 -17.72 26.41 -1.35
CA PRO A 279 -17.62 27.56 -2.23
C PRO A 279 -17.04 28.68 -1.37
N LEU A 280 -15.93 29.26 -1.81
CA LEU A 280 -15.50 30.55 -1.31
C LEU A 280 -16.61 31.54 -1.68
N THR A 281 -17.59 31.70 -0.79
CA THR A 281 -18.51 32.83 -0.82
C THR A 281 -17.67 34.08 -0.59
N LEU A 282 -17.32 34.71 -1.72
CA LEU A 282 -17.00 36.11 -1.94
C LEU A 282 -16.71 36.95 -0.69
N ARG A 283 -15.45 37.34 -0.51
CA ARG A 283 -15.16 38.71 -0.10
C ARG A 283 -14.83 39.51 -1.36
N LEU A 284 -15.87 39.84 -2.11
CA LEU A 284 -15.84 40.90 -3.12
C LEU A 284 -15.57 42.19 -2.33
N GLY A 285 -14.29 42.47 -2.10
CA GLY A 285 -13.83 43.79 -1.68
C GLY A 285 -14.12 44.74 -2.83
N ARG A 286 -15.35 45.24 -2.89
CA ARG A 286 -15.73 46.39 -3.69
C ARG A 286 -14.95 47.56 -3.12
N LYS A 287 -13.71 47.74 -3.57
CA LYS A 287 -12.96 48.97 -3.40
C LYS A 287 -13.67 49.97 -4.30
N THR A 288 -14.57 50.75 -3.73
CA THR A 288 -15.11 51.95 -4.35
C THR A 288 -13.93 52.88 -4.63
N GLU A 289 -13.42 52.83 -5.85
CA GLU A 289 -12.64 53.92 -6.41
C GLU A 289 -13.55 55.15 -6.48
N ARG A 290 -13.22 56.18 -5.70
CA ARG A 290 -13.55 57.56 -6.05
C ARG A 290 -12.32 58.14 -6.77
N PRO A 291 -12.42 58.62 -8.00
CA PRO A 291 -11.37 59.41 -8.61
C PRO A 291 -11.67 60.90 -8.43
N GLN A 292 -10.84 61.64 -7.68
CA GLN A 292 -10.69 63.10 -7.86
C GLN A 292 -9.31 63.58 -7.37
N GLY A 293 -8.48 64.03 -8.33
CA GLY A 293 -7.78 65.33 -8.25
C GLY A 293 -6.37 65.37 -7.62
N PRO A 294 -5.35 65.94 -8.33
CA PRO A 294 -3.99 66.07 -7.83
C PRO A 294 -3.78 67.40 -7.06
N GLY A 295 -2.93 67.40 -6.02
CA GLY A 295 -2.56 68.65 -5.35
C GLY A 295 -1.63 68.51 -4.15
N HIS A 296 -0.33 68.66 -4.42
CA HIS A 296 0.67 69.37 -3.60
C HIS A 296 0.91 68.97 -2.13
N ASN A 297 2.09 68.39 -1.88
CA ASN A 297 2.92 68.68 -0.69
C ASN A 297 3.87 69.84 -1.07
N PRO A 298 4.31 70.73 -0.15
CA PRO A 298 5.25 70.32 0.90
C PRO A 298 5.20 71.06 2.26
N VAL A 299 5.74 70.36 3.26
CA VAL A 299 6.64 70.78 4.36
C VAL A 299 6.65 72.27 4.78
N VAL A 300 6.31 72.52 6.05
CA VAL A 300 6.90 73.63 6.83
C VAL A 300 7.22 73.14 8.26
N VAL A 301 8.51 73.18 8.55
CA VAL A 301 9.15 73.08 9.87
C VAL A 301 8.76 74.30 10.71
N ASN A 302 8.39 74.14 11.97
CA ASN A 302 8.29 75.26 12.89
C ASN A 302 9.10 75.02 14.16
N THR A 303 10.24 75.70 14.21
CA THR A 303 11.12 75.90 15.36
C THR A 303 10.74 77.19 16.09
N GLY A 304 10.63 77.11 17.41
CA GLY A 304 10.54 78.28 18.31
C GLY A 304 9.78 77.89 19.57
N THR A 305 10.37 77.90 20.76
CA THR A 305 10.77 79.13 21.44
C THR A 305 11.64 78.81 22.66
N VAL A 306 12.66 79.65 22.88
CA VAL A 306 13.53 79.72 24.07
C VAL A 306 13.15 80.96 24.86
N THR A 307 12.96 80.80 26.18
CA THR A 307 13.18 81.73 27.33
C THR A 307 12.35 81.17 28.49
N GLY A 308 12.75 81.00 29.74
CA GLY A 308 13.91 81.41 30.52
C GLY A 308 13.47 81.58 32.00
N SER A 309 14.29 81.12 32.95
CA SER A 309 14.35 81.46 34.39
C SER A 309 13.38 80.86 35.42
N GLN A 310 13.98 80.18 36.42
CA GLN A 310 13.78 80.17 37.90
C GLN A 310 14.03 78.74 38.42
N GLN A 311 15.19 78.36 38.97
CA GLN A 311 15.84 78.75 40.24
C GLN A 311 15.04 78.36 41.50
N ALA A 312 15.50 77.31 42.21
CA ALA A 312 15.74 77.21 43.67
C ALA A 312 15.32 75.88 44.32
N ALA A 313 16.30 75.24 44.98
CA ALA A 313 16.25 74.45 46.24
C ALA A 313 15.19 73.33 46.35
N ARG A 314 15.54 72.05 46.56
CA ARG A 314 16.38 71.46 47.61
C ARG A 314 16.80 70.04 47.19
#